data_AF-A0A0M2LZM2-F1
#
_entry.id   AF-A0A0M2LZM2-F1
#
_cell.length_a   1.000
_cell.length_b   1.000
_cell.length_c   1.000
_cell.angle_alpha   90.00
_cell.angle_beta   90.00
_cell.angle_gamma   90.00
#
_symmetry.space_group_name_H-M   'P 1'
#
loop_
_entity.id
_entity.type
_entity.pdbx_description
1 polymer ?
#
loop_
_entity_poly.entity_id
_entity_poly.type
_entity_poly.pdbx_seq_one_letter_code
_entity_poly.pdbx_strand_id
1 'polypeptide(L)' 'MDQSHITDEELHAALESYRWALGDAQREAGDDAERDEVVAAARGMLRDDDPEQHDLIVALAESDSGDPVWNLEEELLDD' A
#
# COMPACT_ATOMS: atom_id res chain seq x y z
N MET A 1 4.11 -12.66 -24.08
CA MET A 1 3.15 -12.36 -23.00
C MET A 1 3.38 -10.91 -22.67
N ASP A 2 2.33 -10.10 -22.81
CA ASP A 2 2.38 -8.65 -22.74
C ASP A 2 2.98 -8.23 -21.40
N GLN A 3 4.07 -7.46 -21.43
CA GLN A 3 4.50 -6.70 -20.27
C GLN A 3 3.46 -5.59 -20.13
N SER A 4 2.40 -5.84 -19.35
CA SER A 4 1.46 -4.80 -18.96
C SER A 4 2.24 -3.77 -18.16
N HIS A 5 2.75 -2.74 -18.86
CA HIS A 5 3.34 -1.57 -18.24
C HIS A 5 2.22 -0.89 -17.46
N ILE A 6 2.26 -1.00 -16.13
CA ILE A 6 1.53 -0.11 -15.24
C ILE A 6 1.87 1.32 -15.67
N THR A 7 0.85 2.11 -15.93
CA THR A 7 1.04 3.53 -16.21
C THR A 7 1.41 4.27 -14.92
N ASP A 8 2.13 5.38 -15.04
CA ASP A 8 2.44 6.24 -13.88
C ASP A 8 1.16 6.71 -13.16
N GLU A 9 0.05 6.86 -13.89
CA GLU A 9 -1.26 7.22 -13.35
C GLU A 9 -1.87 6.11 -12.51
N GLU A 10 -1.83 4.85 -12.98
CA GLU A 10 -2.29 3.68 -12.21
C GLU A 10 -1.42 3.45 -10.98
N LEU A 11 -0.10 3.61 -11.09
CA LEU A 11 0.82 3.55 -9.96
C LEU A 11 0.48 4.62 -8.91
N HIS A 12 0.28 5.86 -9.35
CA HIS A 12 -0.05 6.96 -8.45
C HIS A 12 -1.38 6.74 -7.74
N ALA A 13 -2.42 6.32 -8.47
CA ALA A 13 -3.72 6.01 -7.91
C ALA A 13 -3.65 4.89 -6.86
N ALA A 14 -2.91 3.82 -7.16
CA ALA A 14 -2.72 2.71 -6.22
C ALA A 14 -2.00 3.14 -4.94
N LEU A 15 -0.93 3.93 -5.06
CA LEU A 15 -0.20 4.47 -3.91
C LEU A 15 -1.04 5.46 -3.11
N GLU A 16 -1.88 6.26 -3.76
CA GLU A 16 -2.80 7.18 -3.07
C GLU A 16 -3.84 6.42 -2.26
N SER A 17 -4.50 5.41 -2.84
CA SER A 17 -5.48 4.61 -2.09
C SER A 17 -4.82 3.82 -0.96
N TYR A 18 -3.61 3.30 -1.20
CA TYR A 18 -2.84 2.62 -0.15
C TYR A 18 -2.43 3.58 0.98
N ARG A 19 -2.06 4.83 0.66
CA ARG A 19 -1.80 5.89 1.66
C ARG A 19 -3.01 6.14 2.55
N TRP A 20 -4.20 6.23 1.96
CA TRP A 20 -5.44 6.38 2.74
C TRP A 20 -5.68 5.17 3.65
N ALA A 21 -5.54 3.96 3.12
CA ALA A 21 -5.70 2.74 3.89
C ALA A 21 -4.67 2.62 5.03
N LEU A 22 -3.40 3.01 4.81
CA LEU A 22 -2.37 3.06 5.85
C LEU A 22 -2.72 4.06 6.96
N GLY A 23 -3.20 5.25 6.60
CA GLY A 23 -3.60 6.27 7.57
C GLY A 23 -4.81 5.85 8.41
N ASP A 24 -5.78 5.16 7.80
CA ASP A 24 -6.94 4.63 8.52
C ASP A 24 -6.57 3.43 9.40
N ALA A 25 -5.75 2.51 8.89
CA ALA A 25 -5.21 1.39 9.66
C ALA A 25 -4.37 1.85 10.86
N GLN A 26 -3.49 2.84 10.68
CA GLN A 26 -2.69 3.41 11.78
C GLN A 26 -3.59 4.07 12.82
N ARG A 27 -4.64 4.79 12.40
CA ARG A 27 -5.59 5.42 13.32
C ARG A 27 -6.40 4.39 14.11
N GLU A 28 -6.77 3.27 13.48
CA GLU A 28 -7.52 2.20 14.12
C GLU A 28 -6.65 1.39 15.09
N ALA A 29 -5.42 1.06 14.69
CA ALA A 29 -4.46 0.30 15.49
C ALA A 29 -3.85 1.15 16.63
N GLY A 30 -3.69 2.45 16.42
CA GLY A 30 -3.11 3.40 17.37
C GLY A 30 -1.58 3.54 17.25
N ASP A 31 -1.03 4.55 17.94
CA ASP A 31 0.37 4.96 17.79
C ASP A 31 1.40 3.91 18.24
N ASP A 32 1.00 2.96 19.08
CA ASP A 32 1.88 1.88 19.59
C ASP A 32 1.83 0.60 18.74
N ALA A 33 1.08 0.59 17.62
CA ALA A 33 0.90 -0.58 16.78
C ALA A 33 2.20 -0.98 16.06
N GLU A 34 2.40 -2.28 15.87
CA GLU A 34 3.53 -2.77 15.09
C GLU A 34 3.32 -2.45 13.60
N ARG A 35 4.39 -2.02 12.92
CA ARG A 35 4.38 -1.70 11.47
C ARG A 35 3.72 -2.80 10.64
N ASP A 36 4.06 -4.06 10.91
CA ASP A 36 3.53 -5.21 10.17
C ASP A 36 2.01 -5.40 10.39
N GLU A 37 1.49 -5.07 11.57
CA GLU A 37 0.05 -5.11 11.87
C GLU A 37 -0.71 -4.05 11.08
N VAL A 38 -0.18 -2.83 11.05
CA VAL A 38 -0.76 -1.70 10.33
C VAL A 38 -0.74 -1.94 8.82
N VAL A 39 0.37 -2.44 8.28
CA VAL A 39 0.50 -2.82 6.87
C VAL A 39 -0.49 -3.93 6.51
N ALA A 40 -0.64 -4.96 7.34
CA ALA A 40 -1.59 -6.05 7.10
C ALA A 40 -3.04 -5.55 7.11
N ALA A 41 -3.38 -4.67 8.07
CA ALA A 41 -4.70 -4.05 8.16
C ALA A 41 -5.00 -3.15 6.95
N ALA A 42 -4.05 -2.29 6.56
CA ALA A 42 -4.18 -1.42 5.40
C ALA A 42 -4.38 -2.20 4.10
N ARG A 43 -3.62 -3.28 3.89
CA ARG A 43 -3.82 -4.17 2.73
C ARG A 43 -5.19 -4.85 2.76
N GLY A 44 -5.67 -5.24 3.94
CA GLY A 44 -7.02 -5.77 4.12
C GLY A 44 -8.11 -4.76 3.73
N MET A 45 -8.01 -3.53 4.24
CA MET A 45 -8.93 -2.43 3.91
C MET A 45 -8.92 -2.12 2.41
N LEU A 46 -7.73 -1.98 1.82
CA LEU A 46 -7.58 -1.72 0.38
C LEU A 46 -8.16 -2.86 -0.47
N ARG A 47 -8.02 -4.11 -0.02
CA ARG A 47 -8.60 -5.27 -0.72
C ARG A 47 -10.13 -5.25 -0.73
N ASP A 48 -10.73 -4.80 0.38
CA ASP A 48 -12.17 -4.73 0.52
C ASP A 48 -12.77 -3.56 -0.28
N ASP A 49 -12.06 -2.42 -0.34
CA ASP A 49 -12.48 -1.23 -1.08
C ASP A 49 -12.19 -1.32 -2.59
N ASP A 50 -10.94 -1.64 -2.95
CA ASP A 50 -10.43 -1.65 -4.33
C ASP A 50 -9.48 -2.84 -4.56
N PRO A 51 -10.00 -4.07 -4.79
CA PRO A 51 -9.20 -5.29 -4.91
C PRO A 51 -8.17 -5.24 -6.05
N GLU A 52 -8.46 -4.50 -7.13
CA GLU A 52 -7.53 -4.32 -8.26
C GLU A 52 -6.30 -3.50 -7.85
N GLN A 53 -6.50 -2.47 -7.03
CA GLN A 53 -5.40 -1.66 -6.49
C GLN A 53 -4.61 -2.42 -5.43
N HIS A 54 -5.27 -3.23 -4.61
CA HIS A 54 -4.59 -4.16 -3.70
C HIS A 54 -3.65 -5.09 -4.47
N ASP A 55 -4.13 -5.76 -5.52
CA ASP A 55 -3.32 -6.69 -6.29
C ASP A 55 -2.11 -6.00 -6.94
N LEU A 56 -2.30 -4.75 -7.38
CA LEU A 56 -1.24 -3.89 -7.88
C LEU A 56 -0.20 -3.55 -6.80
N ILE A 57 -0.62 -3.15 -5.60
CA ILE A 57 0.28 -2.84 -4.48
C ILE A 57 1.07 -4.07 -4.04
N VAL A 58 0.43 -5.24 -3.97
CA VAL A 58 1.11 -6.50 -3.65
C VAL A 58 2.14 -6.83 -4.72
N ALA A 59 1.78 -6.75 -5.99
CA ALA A 59 2.69 -7.00 -7.09
C ALA A 59 3.88 -6.01 -7.11
N LEU A 60 3.66 -4.75 -6.75
CA LEU A 60 4.72 -3.75 -6.60
C LEU A 60 5.63 -4.08 -5.41
N ALA A 61 5.08 -4.39 -4.25
CA ALA A 61 5.84 -4.72 -3.04
C ALA A 61 6.73 -5.96 -3.20
N GLU A 62 6.29 -6.94 -4.00
CA GLU A 62 7.05 -8.18 -4.28
C GLU A 62 8.06 -8.03 -5.45
N SER A 63 8.02 -6.89 -6.14
CA SER A 63 8.86 -6.56 -7.30
C SER A 63 10.13 -5.80 -6.89
N ASP A 64 11.17 -5.84 -7.73
CA ASP A 64 12.35 -4.94 -7.62
C ASP A 64 11.97 -3.46 -7.73
N SER A 65 10.74 -3.15 -8.14
CA SER A 65 10.14 -1.81 -8.16
C SER A 65 9.30 -1.50 -6.91
N GLY A 66 9.49 -2.25 -5.82
CA GLY A 66 8.76 -2.08 -4.56
C GLY A 66 9.17 -0.86 -3.73
N ASP A 67 10.25 -0.17 -4.12
CA ASP A 67 10.75 1.05 -3.48
C ASP A 67 9.65 2.10 -3.17
N PRO A 68 8.66 2.39 -4.06
CA PRO A 68 7.61 3.35 -3.77
C PRO A 68 6.65 2.91 -2.66
N VAL A 69 6.35 1.61 -2.59
CA VAL A 69 5.46 1.05 -1.55
C VAL A 69 6.18 1.08 -0.21
N TRP A 70 7.44 0.64 -0.19
CA TRP A 70 8.25 0.63 1.03
C TRP A 70 8.52 2.05 1.54
N ASN A 71 8.89 3.00 0.68
CA ASN A 71 9.08 4.40 1.05
C ASN A 71 7.80 5.02 1.62
N LEU A 72 6.63 4.68 1.07
CA LEU A 72 5.35 5.17 1.58
C LEU A 72 5.05 4.61 2.98
N GLU A 73 5.32 3.32 3.19
CA GLU A 73 5.19 2.70 4.52
C GLU A 73 6.15 3.34 5.53
N GLU A 74 7.41 3.61 5.16
CA GLU A 74 8.36 4.33 6.02
C GLU A 74 7.90 5.77 6.32
N GLU A 75 7.44 6.52 5.31
CA GLU A 75 6.97 7.91 5.49
C GLU A 75 5.84 8.02 6.51
N LEU A 76 4.97 7.02 6.59
CA LEU A 76 3.75 7.08 7.39
C LEU A 76 3.84 6.36 8.74
N LEU A 77 4.71 5.35 8.86
CA LEU A 77 4.71 4.44 10.02
C LEU A 77 5.98 4.53 10.88
N ASP A 78 7.05 5.20 10.42
CA ASP A 78 8.35 5.25 11.11
C ASP A 78 8.71 6.66 11.68
N ASP A 79 7.71 7.49 12.01
CA ASP A 79 7.90 8.83 12.64
C ASP A 79 8.32 8.76 14.13
#